data_AF-A0A1Q7UUU5-F1
#
_entry.id   AF-A0A1Q7UUU5-F1
#
_cell.length_a   1.000
_cell.length_b   1.000
_cell.length_c   1.000
_cell.angle_alpha   90.00
_cell.angle_beta   90.00
_cell.angle_gamma   90.00
#
_symmetry.space_group_name_H-M   'P 1'
#
loop_
_entity.id
_entity.type
_entity.pdbx_description
1 polymer ?
#
loop_
_entity_poly.entity_id
_entity_poly.type
_entity_poly.pdbx_seq_one_letter_code
_entity_poly.pdbx_strand_id
1 'polypeptide(L)'
;MARIAKERLKNLDGIASLIPREVIVVRVASFTFRFKTIEQLQECIEYYQQKTRPSSRVRGKTIAAQLGEDWRKRRGWEVERWFERLPMYLLEEPKRQRVLKALSKALSLVETGKL
;
A
#
# COMPACT_ATOMS: atom_id res chain seq x y z
N MET A 1 14.67 12.53 0.54
CA MET A 1 15.01 11.34 -0.27
C MET A 1 13.99 10.23 -0.03
N ALA A 2 13.70 9.39 -1.01
CA ALA A 2 12.89 8.18 -0.81
C ALA A 2 13.78 7.03 -0.35
N ARG A 3 13.32 6.21 0.60
CA ARG A 3 13.99 4.98 1.03
C ARG A 3 13.11 3.79 0.64
N ILE A 4 13.70 2.78 0.00
CA ILE A 4 13.01 1.58 -0.46
C ILE A 4 13.77 0.41 0.13
N ALA A 5 13.06 -0.52 0.76
CA ALA A 5 13.65 -1.69 1.38
C ALA A 5 12.68 -2.87 1.33
N LYS A 6 13.21 -4.08 1.42
CA LYS A 6 12.46 -5.30 1.69
C LYS A 6 12.60 -5.62 3.18
N GLU A 7 11.50 -5.60 3.92
CA GLU A 7 11.50 -5.85 5.37
C GLU A 7 10.81 -7.21 5.66
N ARG A 8 11.39 -8.01 6.55
CA ARG A 8 10.74 -9.23 7.07
C ARG A 8 9.79 -8.86 8.19
N LEU A 9 8.51 -9.23 8.05
CA LEU A 9 7.53 -9.09 9.13
C LEU A 9 7.85 -10.09 10.24
N LYS A 10 8.08 -9.58 11.46
CA LYS A 10 8.02 -10.37 12.69
C LYS A 10 6.58 -10.31 13.18
N ASN A 11 5.86 -11.44 13.16
CA ASN A 11 4.49 -11.48 13.67
C ASN A 11 4.51 -11.18 15.18
N LEU A 12 3.62 -10.30 15.65
CA LEU A 12 3.43 -10.03 17.09
C LEU A 12 2.26 -10.84 17.69
N ASP A 13 1.49 -11.56 16.87
CA ASP A 13 0.15 -12.02 17.26
C ASP A 13 0.01 -13.50 17.61
N GLY A 14 1.09 -14.17 18.07
CA GLY A 14 1.01 -15.48 18.74
C GLY A 14 0.50 -16.68 17.91
N ILE A 15 -0.09 -16.47 16.74
CA ILE A 15 -0.51 -17.52 15.80
C ILE A 15 0.61 -17.66 14.77
N ALA A 16 1.48 -18.63 15.02
CA ALA A 16 2.62 -18.97 14.18
C ALA A 16 2.17 -19.45 12.78
N SER A 17 1.88 -18.52 11.88
CA SER A 17 2.12 -18.79 10.47
C SER A 17 3.63 -18.73 10.28
N LEU A 18 4.27 -19.92 10.29
CA LEU A 18 5.73 -20.15 10.23
C LEU A 18 6.41 -19.68 8.94
N ILE A 19 5.70 -18.99 8.04
CA ILE A 19 6.23 -18.51 6.77
C ILE A 19 6.66 -17.04 6.97
N PRO A 20 7.97 -16.73 6.95
CA PRO A 20 8.44 -15.35 6.98
C PRO A 20 7.81 -14.58 5.82
N ARG A 21 6.98 -13.57 6.13
CA ARG A 21 6.42 -12.69 5.10
C ARG A 21 7.35 -11.50 4.90
N GLU A 22 7.86 -11.38 3.69
CA GLU A 22 8.59 -10.21 3.25
C GLU A 22 7.62 -9.17 2.70
N VAL A 23 7.83 -7.91 3.03
CA VAL A 23 7.06 -6.77 2.52
C VAL A 23 7.97 -5.74 1.88
N ILE A 24 7.48 -5.08 0.85
CA ILE A 24 8.16 -3.94 0.23
C ILE A 24 7.76 -2.70 1.02
N VAL A 25 8.76 -1.96 1.50
CA VAL A 25 8.57 -0.74 2.29
C VAL A 25 9.12 0.45 1.52
N VAL A 26 8.26 1.44 1.27
CA VAL A 26 8.62 2.69 0.59
C VAL A 26 8.36 3.86 1.52
N ARG A 27 9.42 4.53 1.96
CA ARG A 27 9.34 5.73 2.80
C ARG A 27 9.57 6.98 1.95
N VAL A 28 8.57 7.84 1.85
CA VAL A 28 8.60 9.07 1.05
C VAL A 28 7.62 10.10 1.61
N ALA A 29 7.96 11.38 1.52
CA ALA A 29 7.09 12.48 1.97
C ALA A 29 6.57 12.32 3.41
N SER A 30 7.44 11.87 4.32
CA SER A 30 7.11 11.60 5.74
C SER A 30 6.04 10.53 5.95
N PHE A 31 5.80 9.69 4.94
CA PHE A 31 4.87 8.57 4.99
C PHE A 31 5.57 7.26 4.62
N THR A 32 5.08 6.16 5.19
CA THR A 32 5.61 4.81 4.93
C THR A 32 4.53 3.96 4.29
N PHE A 33 4.74 3.56 3.04
CA PHE A 33 3.93 2.57 2.37
C PHE A 33 4.49 1.18 2.64
N ARG A 34 3.62 0.20 2.87
CA ARG A 34 3.97 -1.21 2.99
C ARG A 34 3.12 -2.02 2.03
N PHE A 35 3.76 -2.88 1.24
CA PHE A 35 3.12 -3.71 0.23
C PHE A 35 3.46 -5.17 0.49
N LYS A 36 2.42 -6.02 0.52
CA LYS A 36 2.57 -7.48 0.65
C LYS A 36 2.81 -8.13 -0.70
N THR A 37 2.31 -7.53 -1.77
CA THR A 37 2.39 -8.07 -3.12
C THR A 37 2.71 -6.96 -4.13
N ILE A 38 3.17 -7.35 -5.33
CA ILE A 38 3.52 -6.41 -6.40
C ILE A 38 2.26 -5.74 -6.95
N GLU A 39 1.14 -6.45 -6.98
CA GLU A 39 -0.15 -5.93 -7.45
C GLU A 39 -0.61 -4.76 -6.59
N GLN A 40 -0.44 -4.82 -5.26
CA GLN A 40 -0.74 -3.69 -4.38
C GLN A 40 0.12 -2.45 -4.72
N LEU A 41 1.37 -2.66 -5.10
CA LEU A 41 2.26 -1.57 -5.52
C LEU A 41 1.78 -0.94 -6.82
N GLN A 42 1.41 -1.75 -7.82
CA GLN A 42 0.86 -1.30 -9.10
C GLN A 42 -0.46 -0.54 -8.92
N GLU A 43 -1.40 -1.05 -8.14
CA GLU A 43 -2.66 -0.37 -7.80
C GLU A 43 -2.42 0.99 -7.15
N CYS A 44 -1.38 1.11 -6.29
CA CYS A 44 -1.02 2.39 -5.70
C CYS A 44 -0.56 3.39 -6.75
N ILE A 45 0.29 2.94 -7.67
CA ILE A 45 0.82 3.78 -8.74
C ILE A 45 -0.35 4.29 -9.58
N GLU A 46 -1.27 3.42 -10.00
CA GLU A 46 -2.47 3.79 -10.74
C GLU A 46 -3.32 4.83 -9.98
N TYR A 47 -3.54 4.63 -8.67
CA TYR A 47 -4.26 5.59 -7.85
C TYR A 47 -3.60 6.98 -7.81
N TYR A 48 -2.28 7.04 -7.75
CA TYR A 48 -1.55 8.31 -7.71
C TYR A 48 -1.37 8.96 -9.09
N GLN A 49 -1.43 8.19 -10.18
CA GLN A 49 -1.37 8.71 -11.55
C GLN A 49 -2.57 9.61 -11.87
N GLN A 50 -3.75 9.27 -11.36
CA GLN A 50 -4.97 10.06 -11.54
C GLN A 50 -4.91 11.38 -10.74
N LYS A 51 -4.98 12.51 -11.44
CA LYS A 51 -5.02 13.85 -10.82
C LYS A 51 -6.33 14.07 -10.05
N THR A 52 -7.46 13.72 -10.67
CA THR A 52 -8.78 13.67 -10.04
C THR A 52 -9.08 12.22 -9.69
N ARG A 53 -9.27 11.92 -8.41
CA ARG A 53 -9.29 10.55 -7.89
C ARG A 53 -10.43 10.34 -6.90
N PRO A 54 -10.92 9.09 -6.77
CA PRO A 54 -11.92 8.75 -5.78
C PRO A 54 -11.41 8.99 -4.35
N SER A 55 -12.33 9.28 -3.44
CA SER A 55 -12.05 9.52 -2.01
C SER A 55 -11.43 8.30 -1.30
N SER A 56 -11.58 7.11 -1.89
CA SER A 56 -11.02 5.84 -1.43
C SER A 56 -10.16 5.20 -2.52
N ARG A 57 -9.11 4.48 -2.11
CA ARG A 57 -8.19 3.77 -3.03
C ARG A 57 -8.79 2.52 -3.67
N VAL A 58 -9.71 1.86 -2.97
CA VAL A 58 -10.45 0.70 -3.47
C VAL A 58 -11.94 1.02 -3.50
N ARG A 59 -12.64 0.59 -4.54
CA ARG A 59 -14.10 0.73 -4.60
C ARG A 59 -14.73 -0.14 -3.50
N GLY A 60 -15.68 0.42 -2.75
CA GLY A 60 -16.37 -0.32 -1.69
C GLY A 60 -17.03 -1.63 -2.16
N LYS A 61 -17.49 -1.67 -3.42
CA LYS A 61 -18.05 -2.89 -4.04
C LYS A 61 -17.02 -4.02 -4.18
N THR A 62 -15.77 -3.70 -4.49
CA THR A 62 -14.68 -4.69 -4.61
C THR A 62 -14.35 -5.30 -3.25
N ILE A 63 -14.34 -4.47 -2.20
CA ILE A 63 -14.14 -4.91 -0.81
C ILE A 63 -15.30 -5.81 -0.36
N ALA A 64 -16.53 -5.42 -0.68
CA ALA A 64 -17.72 -6.20 -0.36
C ALA A 64 -17.70 -7.58 -1.03
N ALA A 65 -17.28 -7.66 -2.30
CA ALA A 65 -17.15 -8.92 -3.02
C ALA A 65 -16.09 -9.86 -2.39
N GLN A 66 -14.97 -9.32 -1.90
CA GLN A 66 -13.90 -10.12 -1.30
C GLN A 66 -14.21 -10.60 0.12
N LEU A 67 -14.93 -9.81 0.91
CA LEU A 67 -15.16 -10.07 2.34
C LEU A 67 -16.56 -10.63 2.64
N GLY A 68 -17.46 -10.65 1.66
CA GLY A 68 -18.84 -11.13 1.78
C GLY A 68 -19.80 -10.11 2.40
N GLU A 69 -21.00 -10.56 2.76
CA GLU A 69 -22.09 -9.70 3.25
C GLU A 69 -21.73 -8.92 4.52
N ASP A 70 -20.95 -9.54 5.41
CA ASP A 70 -20.42 -8.96 6.65
C ASP A 70 -19.14 -8.12 6.46
N TRP A 71 -18.82 -7.70 5.23
CA TRP A 71 -17.58 -7.00 4.93
C TRP A 71 -17.35 -5.77 5.81
N ARG A 72 -18.41 -5.09 6.27
CA ARG A 72 -18.35 -3.93 7.20
C ARG A 72 -17.96 -4.30 8.64
N LYS A 73 -18.30 -5.49 9.12
CA LYS A 73 -17.92 -5.99 10.46
C LYS A 73 -16.55 -6.65 10.46
N ARG A 74 -16.26 -7.45 9.42
CA ARG A 74 -14.91 -7.96 9.12
C ARG A 74 -13.93 -6.83 8.76
N ARG A 75 -14.49 -5.64 8.48
CA ARG A 75 -13.82 -4.33 8.46
C ARG A 75 -13.36 -3.88 9.89
N GLY A 76 -12.90 -4.75 10.78
CA GLY A 76 -12.39 -4.38 12.13
C GLY A 76 -11.21 -3.39 12.12
N TRP A 77 -10.99 -2.66 13.21
CA TRP A 77 -10.04 -1.54 13.36
C TRP A 77 -8.54 -1.89 13.21
N GLU A 78 -8.18 -3.17 13.15
CA GLU A 78 -6.78 -3.65 13.21
C GLU A 78 -6.01 -3.63 11.89
N VAL A 79 -6.67 -3.30 10.78
CA VAL A 79 -6.00 -3.27 9.48
C VAL A 79 -5.90 -1.80 9.08
N GLU A 80 -4.71 -1.20 9.14
CA GLU A 80 -4.49 0.07 8.47
C GLU A 80 -4.63 -0.19 6.97
N ARG A 81 -5.75 0.25 6.40
CA ARG A 81 -6.26 -0.40 5.21
C ARG A 81 -5.75 0.23 3.96
N TRP A 82 -5.30 -0.64 3.06
CA TRP A 82 -4.95 -0.32 1.68
C TRP A 82 -6.04 0.49 0.93
N PHE A 83 -7.27 0.50 1.45
CA PHE A 83 -8.41 1.24 0.92
C PHE A 83 -8.79 2.51 1.66
N GLU A 84 -8.18 2.82 2.80
CA GLU A 84 -8.48 4.02 3.57
C GLU A 84 -7.98 5.28 2.89
N ARG A 85 -8.61 6.41 3.22
CA ARG A 85 -8.23 7.71 2.69
C ARG A 85 -6.83 8.03 3.17
N LEU A 86 -5.93 8.31 2.23
CA LEU A 86 -4.58 8.74 2.55
C LEU A 86 -4.60 10.13 3.17
N PRO A 87 -3.61 10.49 4.00
CA PRO A 87 -3.43 11.84 4.46
C PRO A 87 -3.50 12.84 3.30
N MET A 88 -4.34 13.87 3.42
CA MET A 88 -4.61 14.78 2.30
C MET A 88 -3.35 15.45 1.77
N TYR A 89 -2.39 15.71 2.66
CA TYR A 89 -1.13 16.33 2.29
C TYR A 89 -0.34 15.48 1.27
N LEU A 90 -0.43 14.15 1.29
CA LEU A 90 0.23 13.29 0.30
C LEU A 90 -0.39 13.43 -1.10
N LEU A 91 -1.62 13.93 -1.17
CA LEU A 91 -2.36 14.08 -2.40
C LEU A 91 -2.03 15.37 -3.15
N GLU A 92 -1.42 16.35 -2.48
CA GLU A 92 -0.92 17.59 -3.07
C GLU A 92 0.05 17.29 -4.22
N GLU A 93 -0.07 18.01 -5.32
CA GLU A 93 0.70 17.79 -6.55
C GLU A 93 2.22 17.59 -6.34
N PRO A 94 2.95 18.43 -5.58
CA PRO A 94 4.38 18.24 -5.39
C PRO A 94 4.72 16.94 -4.65
N LYS A 95 3.88 16.53 -3.69
CA LYS A 95 4.08 15.28 -2.94
C LYS A 95 3.62 14.08 -3.75
N ARG A 96 2.53 14.21 -4.52
CA ARG A 96 2.03 13.21 -5.47
C ARG A 96 3.12 12.78 -6.44
N GLN A 97 3.82 13.73 -7.05
CA GLN A 97 4.91 13.45 -7.99
C GLN A 97 6.09 12.75 -7.30
N ARG A 98 6.44 13.16 -6.07
CA ARG A 98 7.49 12.50 -5.28
C ARG A 98 7.12 11.06 -4.92
N VAL A 99 5.85 10.83 -4.56
CA VAL A 99 5.32 9.50 -4.27
C VAL A 99 5.37 8.63 -5.52
N LEU A 100 4.84 9.10 -6.66
CA LEU A 100 4.91 8.37 -7.93
C LEU A 100 6.33 7.97 -8.29
N LYS A 101 7.28 8.92 -8.24
CA LYS A 101 8.69 8.63 -8.53
C LYS A 101 9.28 7.56 -7.61
N ALA A 102 8.92 7.59 -6.32
CA ALA A 102 9.39 6.60 -5.36
C ALA A 102 8.77 5.21 -5.59
N LEU A 103 7.47 5.15 -5.86
CA LEU A 103 6.74 3.91 -6.11
C LEU A 103 7.18 3.25 -7.43
N SER A 104 7.31 4.03 -8.51
CA SER A 104 7.81 3.51 -9.79
C SER A 104 9.25 3.00 -9.68
N LYS A 105 10.09 3.69 -8.90
CA LYS A 105 11.45 3.20 -8.60
C LYS A 105 11.41 1.88 -7.82
N ALA A 106 10.52 1.76 -6.84
CA ALA A 106 10.36 0.52 -6.08
C ALA A 106 9.92 -0.64 -6.98
N LEU A 107 8.96 -0.40 -7.88
CA LEU A 107 8.49 -1.39 -8.84
C LEU A 107 9.63 -1.90 -9.72
N SER A 108 10.42 -0.99 -10.30
CA SER A 108 11.57 -1.35 -11.14
C SER A 108 12.63 -2.15 -10.37
N LEU A 109 12.90 -1.82 -9.09
CA LEU A 109 13.84 -2.58 -8.27
C LEU A 109 13.35 -4.00 -7.99
N VAL A 110 12.04 -4.17 -7.77
CA VAL A 110 11.43 -5.48 -7.55
C VAL A 110 11.46 -6.31 -8.83
N GLU A 111 11.08 -5.74 -9.96
CA GLU A 111 11.08 -6.42 -11.27
C GLU A 111 12.48 -6.85 -11.71
N THR A 112 13.50 -6.06 -11.38
CA THR A 112 14.90 -6.38 -11.69
C THR A 112 15.55 -7.31 -10.67
N GLY A 113 14.86 -7.71 -9.61
CA GLY A 113 15.39 -8.57 -8.55
C GLY A 113 16.50 -7.92 -7.71
N LYS A 114 16.60 -6.58 -7.73
CA LYS A 114 17.63 -5.80 -7.02
C LYS A 114 17.16 -5.30 -5.66
N LEU A 115 16.05 -5.83 -5.15
CA LEU A 115 15.41 -5.42 -3.90
C LEU A 115 15.40 -6.51 -2.83
#